data_AF-A0A962IYD3-F1
#
_entry.id   AF-A0A962IYD3-F1
#
_cell.length_a   1.000
_cell.length_b   1.000
_cell.length_c   1.000
_cell.angle_alpha   90.00
_cell.angle_beta   90.00
_cell.angle_gamma   90.00
#
_symmetry.space_group_name_H-M   'P 1'
#
loop_
_entity.id
_entity.type
_entity.pdbx_description
1 polymer ?
#
loop_
_entity_poly.entity_id
_entity_poly.type
_entity_poly.pdbx_seq_one_letter_code
_entity_poly.pdbx_strand_id
1 'polypeptide(L)'
;MANYPANNANNAWIVPRYGDPSNTLIDGMGGIDRLGFDRLTRSRFLITQDTDTGYIHVDSVSGASSTFHLRLKNVEFLHFNNDRDIVDLNAMFKDTTPPGISGFNLSSGTAAVDSNLVFDFSENIARGHGVITLRTSAGVLVENFDAASSSLLSISGKQLTLNPTANLLPGTQYQLSFVAGNVVDTSGNALATPPAFSFLTAGVAMPMPGRFEGGMGNDMLMGQGAADTLIGLGGNDTLDGGAGLDTAVFSAMLSRYQIVRSGDTITVQDSTGAEGTDSLSNIERLKFQDECIAFDLDGNAGTAARILGAIAGSAAVQNKEYAGIALSLLDKGMSAEELANTALNVMLGGNVTSTGVVQLLFQNLVGSAPDAASLALYTGMLDRGELSAGQLGVLAGNTDMNLQHIDIVGLAQHGLGYLPVG
;
A
#
# COMPACT_ATOMS: atom_id res chain seq x y z
N MET A 1 63.19 -25.43 30.01
CA MET A 1 61.78 -25.15 29.70
C MET A 1 61.32 -26.23 28.74
N ALA A 2 60.18 -26.88 29.00
CA ALA A 2 59.61 -27.83 28.04
C ALA A 2 59.25 -27.08 26.75
N ASN A 3 59.60 -27.64 25.60
CA ASN A 3 59.29 -27.05 24.29
C ASN A 3 58.12 -27.83 23.67
N TYR A 4 57.08 -27.13 23.23
CA TYR A 4 55.88 -27.70 22.62
C TYR A 4 55.78 -27.22 21.16
N PRO A 5 56.63 -27.73 20.25
CA PRO A 5 56.61 -27.31 18.85
C PRO A 5 55.34 -27.81 18.15
N ALA A 6 54.75 -26.95 17.31
CA ALA A 6 53.55 -27.23 16.55
C ALA A 6 53.73 -26.96 15.04
N ASN A 7 52.83 -27.49 14.22
CA ASN A 7 52.70 -27.25 12.79
C ASN A 7 51.23 -27.41 12.36
N ASN A 8 50.92 -27.25 11.07
CA ASN A 8 49.53 -27.36 10.58
C ASN A 8 49.01 -28.80 10.41
N ALA A 9 49.57 -29.77 11.13
CA ALA A 9 49.11 -31.16 11.15
C ALA A 9 48.73 -31.55 12.57
N ASN A 10 48.01 -32.66 12.75
CA ASN A 10 47.63 -33.16 14.07
C ASN A 10 48.86 -33.38 14.97
N ASN A 11 48.98 -32.58 16.02
CA ASN A 11 50.07 -32.62 16.98
C ASN A 11 49.62 -33.25 18.30
N ALA A 12 50.59 -33.83 19.01
CA ALA A 12 50.36 -34.46 20.30
C ALA A 12 51.52 -34.16 21.25
N TRP A 13 51.20 -33.65 22.44
CA TRP A 13 52.20 -33.38 23.48
C TRP A 13 51.80 -34.03 24.80
N ILE A 14 52.78 -34.24 25.67
CA ILE A 14 52.56 -34.73 27.03
C ILE A 14 53.20 -33.74 28.00
N VAL A 15 52.41 -33.22 28.93
CA VAL A 15 52.88 -32.42 30.06
C VAL A 15 53.44 -33.38 31.11
N PRO A 16 54.75 -33.35 31.41
CA PRO A 16 55.36 -34.29 32.33
C PRO A 16 54.87 -34.09 33.77
N ARG A 17 54.80 -35.19 34.52
CA ARG A 17 54.36 -35.22 35.93
C ARG A 17 55.24 -34.38 36.87
N TYR A 18 56.53 -34.26 36.56
CA TYR A 18 57.53 -33.55 37.35
C TYR A 18 58.14 -32.45 36.47
N GLY A 19 57.95 -31.21 36.87
CA GLY A 19 58.33 -30.02 36.13
C GLY A 19 57.32 -28.91 36.38
N ASP A 20 57.77 -27.67 36.33
CA ASP A 20 56.90 -26.50 36.43
C ASP A 20 56.69 -25.90 35.03
N PRO A 21 55.62 -26.26 34.31
CA PRO A 21 55.29 -25.61 33.05
C PRO A 21 54.51 -24.31 33.26
N SER A 22 54.53 -23.72 34.46
CA SER A 22 53.79 -22.49 34.77
C SER A 22 54.01 -21.42 33.70
N ASN A 23 52.89 -20.85 33.28
CA ASN A 23 52.78 -19.77 32.31
C ASN A 23 53.18 -20.10 30.87
N THR A 24 53.21 -21.39 30.52
CA THR A 24 53.49 -21.84 29.13
C THR A 24 52.27 -21.65 28.23
N LEU A 25 52.48 -20.99 27.08
CA LEU A 25 51.54 -20.98 25.97
C LEU A 25 51.83 -22.18 25.04
N ILE A 26 50.79 -22.97 24.74
CA ILE A 26 50.83 -24.02 23.73
C ILE A 26 49.86 -23.62 22.64
N ASP A 27 50.38 -23.43 21.42
CA ASP A 27 49.60 -23.09 20.24
C ASP A 27 49.72 -24.24 19.24
N GLY A 28 48.65 -25.00 19.03
CA GLY A 28 48.68 -26.14 18.10
C GLY A 28 48.60 -25.76 16.62
N MET A 29 48.42 -24.48 16.31
CA MET A 29 48.27 -23.96 14.95
C MET A 29 47.03 -24.50 14.23
N GLY A 30 47.16 -25.59 13.47
CA GLY A 30 46.06 -26.12 12.68
C GLY A 30 46.13 -27.64 12.58
N GLY A 31 44.99 -28.29 12.39
CA GLY A 31 44.87 -29.74 12.53
C GLY A 31 43.94 -30.07 13.68
N ILE A 32 44.07 -31.28 14.21
CA ILE A 32 43.40 -31.73 15.43
C ILE A 32 44.48 -32.12 16.44
N ASP A 33 44.63 -31.30 17.47
CA ASP A 33 45.73 -31.27 18.39
C ASP A 33 45.33 -31.76 19.78
N ARG A 34 46.29 -32.41 20.46
CA ARG A 34 46.04 -33.13 21.71
C ARG A 34 47.11 -32.85 22.74
N LEU A 35 46.70 -32.59 23.97
CA LEU A 35 47.60 -32.39 25.12
C LEU A 35 47.31 -33.40 26.23
N GLY A 36 48.25 -34.29 26.49
CA GLY A 36 48.18 -35.31 27.53
C GLY A 36 48.78 -34.86 28.86
N PHE A 37 48.21 -35.35 29.97
CA PHE A 37 48.68 -35.11 31.34
C PHE A 37 49.14 -36.41 32.03
N ASP A 38 49.63 -37.39 31.25
CA ASP A 38 50.14 -38.68 31.74
C ASP A 38 49.12 -39.36 32.69
N ARG A 39 49.54 -39.73 33.91
CA ARG A 39 48.70 -40.37 34.93
C ARG A 39 47.91 -39.39 35.80
N LEU A 40 47.96 -38.09 35.51
CA LEU A 40 47.21 -37.09 36.27
C LEU A 40 45.72 -37.20 35.92
N THR A 41 44.86 -37.12 36.93
CA THR A 41 43.40 -37.21 36.77
C THR A 41 42.82 -35.85 36.41
N ARG A 42 41.75 -35.84 35.60
CA ARG A 42 41.03 -34.61 35.20
C ARG A 42 40.57 -33.76 36.40
N SER A 43 40.24 -34.39 37.53
CA SER A 43 39.79 -33.72 38.76
C SER A 43 40.85 -32.82 39.41
N ARG A 44 42.12 -32.91 39.02
CA ARG A 44 43.21 -32.05 39.51
C ARG A 44 43.26 -30.69 38.82
N PHE A 45 42.44 -30.48 37.79
CA PHE A 45 42.52 -29.31 36.94
C PHE A 45 41.19 -28.57 36.86
N LEU A 46 41.27 -27.24 36.92
CA LEU A 46 40.25 -26.33 36.46
C LEU A 46 40.55 -25.98 35.00
N ILE A 47 39.54 -26.06 34.15
CA ILE A 47 39.66 -25.66 32.75
C ILE A 47 38.68 -24.52 32.54
N THR A 48 39.18 -23.37 32.09
CA THR A 48 38.38 -22.18 31.80
C THR A 48 38.76 -21.62 30.44
N GLN A 49 37.88 -20.82 29.85
CA GLN A 49 38.18 -20.05 28.66
C GLN A 49 38.17 -18.57 29.01
N ASP A 50 39.19 -17.86 28.57
CA ASP A 50 39.28 -16.41 28.63
C ASP A 50 38.45 -15.82 27.47
N THR A 51 37.42 -15.04 27.79
CA THR A 51 36.46 -14.53 26.81
C THR A 51 37.01 -13.41 25.93
N ASP A 52 38.09 -12.74 26.35
CA ASP A 52 38.68 -11.62 25.63
C ASP A 52 39.73 -12.10 24.62
N THR A 53 40.49 -13.12 24.99
CA THR A 53 41.61 -13.66 24.18
C THR A 53 41.28 -14.97 23.48
N GLY A 54 40.23 -15.68 23.91
CA GLY A 54 39.86 -17.01 23.42
C GLY A 54 40.76 -18.14 23.92
N TYR A 55 41.77 -17.84 24.74
CA TYR A 55 42.68 -18.85 25.29
C TYR A 55 41.98 -19.74 26.30
N ILE A 56 42.36 -21.02 26.29
CA ILE A 56 41.92 -21.98 27.29
C ILE A 56 42.98 -22.07 28.37
N HIS A 57 42.59 -21.85 29.61
CA HIS A 57 43.46 -21.97 30.77
C HIS A 57 43.27 -23.35 31.38
N VAL A 58 44.38 -24.05 31.63
CA VAL A 58 44.40 -25.31 32.38
C VAL A 58 45.20 -25.10 33.65
N ASP A 59 44.47 -24.95 34.74
CA ASP A 59 44.99 -24.58 36.04
C ASP A 59 44.91 -25.74 37.02
N SER A 60 45.93 -25.90 37.86
CA SER A 60 45.83 -26.84 38.99
C SER A 60 44.81 -26.35 40.02
N VAL A 61 43.94 -27.23 40.52
CA VAL A 61 43.06 -26.91 41.66
C VAL A 61 43.89 -26.70 42.94
N SER A 62 43.48 -25.77 43.80
CA SER A 62 44.12 -25.50 45.08
C SER A 62 44.28 -26.79 45.90
N GLY A 63 45.52 -27.16 46.24
CA GLY A 63 45.87 -28.41 46.94
C GLY A 63 46.59 -29.47 46.11
N ALA A 64 46.77 -29.26 44.79
CA ALA A 64 47.64 -30.11 43.99
C ALA A 64 49.14 -29.89 44.35
N SER A 65 49.93 -30.96 44.41
CA SER A 65 51.36 -30.92 44.77
C SER A 65 52.27 -30.13 43.81
N SER A 66 51.73 -29.57 42.73
CA SER A 66 52.43 -28.77 41.71
C SER A 66 51.45 -27.75 41.11
N THR A 67 51.88 -26.50 40.99
CA THR A 67 51.09 -25.43 40.35
C THR A 67 51.19 -25.54 38.84
N PHE A 68 50.06 -25.74 38.16
CA PHE A 68 49.96 -25.67 36.71
C PHE A 68 49.18 -24.41 36.34
N HIS A 69 49.70 -23.65 35.37
CA HIS A 69 49.00 -22.56 34.70
C HIS A 69 49.38 -22.60 33.22
N LEU A 70 48.63 -23.35 32.42
CA LEU A 70 48.84 -23.46 30.98
C LEU A 70 47.86 -22.56 30.24
N ARG A 71 48.32 -21.92 29.18
CA ARG A 71 47.46 -21.23 28.22
C ARG A 71 47.50 -22.00 26.91
N LEU A 72 46.34 -22.37 26.39
CA LEU A 72 46.21 -23.17 25.18
C LEU A 72 45.51 -22.35 24.10
N LYS A 73 45.97 -22.53 22.87
CA LYS A 73 45.36 -22.01 21.65
C LYS A 73 45.41 -23.11 20.59
N ASN A 74 44.35 -23.28 19.80
CA ASN A 74 44.30 -24.30 18.75
C ASN A 74 44.66 -25.70 19.28
N VAL A 75 44.06 -26.10 20.41
CA VAL A 75 44.19 -27.45 20.98
C VAL A 75 42.78 -27.95 21.25
N GLU A 76 42.42 -29.09 20.66
CA GLU A 76 41.04 -29.58 20.67
C GLU A 76 40.80 -30.58 21.81
N PHE A 77 41.80 -31.38 22.18
CA PHE A 77 41.61 -32.45 23.16
C PHE A 77 42.62 -32.42 24.30
N LEU A 78 42.13 -32.55 25.53
CA LEU A 78 42.97 -32.84 26.69
C LEU A 78 42.79 -34.29 27.12
N HIS A 79 43.90 -34.98 27.32
CA HIS A 79 43.94 -36.39 27.66
C HIS A 79 44.49 -36.59 29.07
N PHE A 80 43.72 -37.26 29.93
CA PHE A 80 44.09 -37.50 31.33
C PHE A 80 44.09 -39.01 31.63
N ASN A 81 44.82 -39.38 32.68
CA ASN A 81 44.84 -40.74 33.23
C ASN A 81 45.13 -41.85 32.19
N ASN A 82 46.15 -41.63 31.35
CA ASN A 82 46.53 -42.47 30.21
C ASN A 82 45.37 -42.66 29.22
N ASP A 83 44.86 -41.56 28.67
CA ASP A 83 43.79 -41.52 27.64
C ASP A 83 42.43 -42.09 28.07
N ARG A 84 42.23 -42.35 29.36
CA ARG A 84 40.95 -42.85 29.89
C ARG A 84 39.92 -41.75 30.07
N ASP A 85 40.38 -40.53 30.33
CA ASP A 85 39.54 -39.35 30.51
C ASP A 85 39.93 -38.33 29.44
N ILE A 86 39.07 -38.13 28.43
CA ILE A 86 39.30 -37.18 27.33
C ILE A 86 38.33 -36.02 27.47
N VAL A 87 38.84 -34.79 27.42
CA VAL A 87 38.05 -33.57 27.35
C VAL A 87 38.16 -33.01 25.95
N ASP A 88 37.03 -32.93 25.26
CA ASP A 88 36.89 -32.15 24.03
C ASP A 88 36.65 -30.69 24.41
N LEU A 89 37.64 -29.85 24.12
CA LEU A 89 37.61 -28.42 24.44
C LEU A 89 36.63 -27.65 23.57
N ASN A 90 36.44 -28.07 22.31
CA ASN A 90 35.43 -27.48 21.44
C ASN A 90 34.02 -27.76 21.97
N ALA A 91 33.77 -29.00 22.41
CA ALA A 91 32.48 -29.34 23.02
C ALA A 91 32.27 -28.66 24.38
N MET A 92 33.33 -28.51 25.18
CA MET A 92 33.27 -27.90 26.52
C MET A 92 32.90 -26.42 26.50
N PHE A 93 33.38 -25.68 25.50
CA PHE A 93 33.16 -24.23 25.38
C PHE A 93 32.28 -23.85 24.20
N LYS A 94 31.60 -24.83 23.59
CA LYS A 94 30.65 -24.56 22.52
C LYS A 94 29.57 -23.62 23.03
N ASP A 95 29.40 -22.50 22.33
CA ASP A 95 28.25 -21.64 22.54
C ASP A 95 26.96 -22.37 22.16
N THR A 96 26.03 -22.43 23.10
CA THR A 96 24.73 -23.09 22.96
C THR A 96 23.56 -22.11 23.03
N THR A 97 23.82 -20.81 23.08
CA THR A 97 22.80 -19.78 23.25
C THR A 97 22.24 -19.41 21.88
N PRO A 98 20.93 -19.58 21.62
CA PRO A 98 20.37 -19.16 20.35
C PRO A 98 20.28 -17.63 20.21
N PRO A 99 20.34 -17.10 18.97
CA PRO A 99 20.09 -15.70 18.73
C PRO A 99 18.63 -15.36 19.04
N GLY A 100 18.40 -14.24 19.73
CA GLY A 100 17.07 -13.70 20.04
C GLY A 100 16.78 -12.43 19.26
N ILE A 101 15.52 -12.19 18.88
CA ILE A 101 15.08 -10.94 18.24
C ILE A 101 14.96 -9.86 19.31
N SER A 102 15.70 -8.76 19.15
CA SER A 102 15.74 -7.62 20.06
C SER A 102 14.94 -6.40 19.56
N GLY A 103 14.63 -6.34 18.26
CA GLY A 103 13.86 -5.24 17.68
C GLY A 103 13.23 -5.58 16.32
N PHE A 104 12.15 -4.86 16.00
CA PHE A 104 11.52 -4.84 14.67
C PHE A 104 11.11 -3.41 14.32
N ASN A 105 11.59 -2.92 13.18
CA ASN A 105 11.44 -1.50 12.77
C ASN A 105 9.98 -1.04 12.61
N LEU A 106 9.03 -1.95 12.33
CA LEU A 106 7.60 -1.61 12.15
C LEU A 106 6.72 -2.01 13.34
N SER A 107 7.32 -2.22 14.50
CA SER A 107 6.62 -2.54 15.74
C SER A 107 5.83 -1.36 16.35
N SER A 108 6.05 -0.13 15.87
CA SER A 108 5.35 1.08 16.30
C SER A 108 4.99 1.98 15.11
N GLY A 109 3.78 2.53 15.13
CA GLY A 109 3.27 3.40 14.06
C GLY A 109 2.77 2.67 12.81
N THR A 110 2.47 3.44 11.77
CA THR A 110 2.08 2.95 10.44
C THR A 110 3.31 2.85 9.54
N ALA A 111 3.51 1.70 8.89
CA ALA A 111 4.62 1.48 7.96
C ALA A 111 4.38 2.15 6.60
N ALA A 112 5.42 2.70 5.98
CA ALA A 112 5.35 3.09 4.57
C ALA A 112 5.22 1.84 3.70
N VAL A 113 4.52 1.94 2.57
CA VAL A 113 4.24 0.80 1.68
C VAL A 113 5.49 0.20 1.04
N ASP A 114 6.57 0.95 0.96
CA ASP A 114 7.89 0.57 0.42
C ASP A 114 8.91 0.23 1.51
N SER A 115 8.48 0.07 2.77
CA SER A 115 9.38 -0.22 3.87
C SER A 115 9.99 -1.62 3.79
N ASN A 116 11.30 -1.70 3.94
CA ASN A 116 11.97 -2.94 4.30
C ASN A 116 11.53 -3.42 5.69
N LEU A 117 11.50 -4.73 5.90
CA LEU A 117 11.24 -5.36 7.19
C LEU A 117 12.60 -5.65 7.85
N VAL A 118 12.93 -4.94 8.93
CA VAL A 118 14.25 -4.98 9.55
C VAL A 118 14.15 -5.47 10.99
N PHE A 119 14.92 -6.51 11.30
CA PHE A 119 15.00 -7.15 12.61
C PHE A 119 16.40 -7.04 13.18
N ASP A 120 16.49 -6.62 14.44
CA ASP A 120 17.74 -6.62 15.21
C ASP A 120 17.79 -7.85 16.12
N PHE A 121 18.98 -8.41 16.29
CA PHE A 121 19.23 -9.61 17.11
C PHE A 121 20.17 -9.34 18.30
N SER A 122 20.13 -10.23 19.29
CA SER A 122 21.02 -10.19 20.47
C SER A 122 22.50 -10.33 20.12
N GLU A 123 22.80 -10.98 19.00
CA GLU A 123 24.15 -11.38 18.58
C GLU A 123 24.30 -11.42 17.07
N ASN A 124 25.51 -11.74 16.60
CA ASN A 124 25.78 -11.86 15.18
C ASN A 124 25.07 -13.10 14.62
N ILE A 125 24.38 -12.91 13.50
CA ILE A 125 23.58 -13.96 12.88
C ILE A 125 24.13 -14.39 11.53
N ALA A 126 23.69 -15.55 11.08
CA ALA A 126 23.92 -16.11 9.77
C ALA A 126 22.62 -16.69 9.20
N ARG A 127 22.63 -16.95 7.89
CA ARG A 127 21.48 -17.53 7.19
C ARG A 127 21.19 -18.93 7.71
N GLY A 128 19.91 -19.18 7.95
CA GLY A 128 19.39 -20.51 8.27
C GLY A 128 18.77 -21.19 7.07
N HIS A 129 17.68 -21.94 7.31
CA HIS A 129 16.95 -22.73 6.34
C HIS A 129 15.43 -22.53 6.49
N GLY A 130 14.65 -23.03 5.55
CA GLY A 130 13.20 -22.87 5.53
C GLY A 130 12.77 -21.49 5.01
N VAL A 131 11.49 -21.17 5.18
CA VAL A 131 10.85 -19.99 4.56
C VAL A 131 10.26 -19.09 5.62
N ILE A 132 10.59 -17.80 5.55
CA ILE A 132 9.90 -16.73 6.27
C ILE A 132 8.75 -16.26 5.38
N THR A 133 7.54 -16.19 5.92
CA THR A 133 6.32 -15.91 5.13
C THR A 133 5.70 -14.58 5.53
N LEU A 134 5.39 -13.72 4.54
CA LEU A 134 4.58 -12.52 4.71
C LEU A 134 3.17 -12.76 4.17
N ARG A 135 2.14 -12.47 4.98
CA ARG A 135 0.73 -12.57 4.61
C ARG A 135 -0.03 -11.32 4.98
N THR A 136 -1.17 -11.08 4.33
CA THR A 136 -2.18 -10.16 4.88
C THR A 136 -2.86 -10.79 6.10
N SER A 137 -3.52 -9.99 6.94
CA SER A 137 -4.33 -10.49 8.07
C SER A 137 -5.49 -11.40 7.62
N ALA A 138 -5.92 -11.27 6.36
CA ALA A 138 -6.89 -12.17 5.72
C ALA A 138 -6.28 -13.52 5.28
N GLY A 139 -4.98 -13.74 5.50
CA GLY A 139 -4.27 -14.98 5.21
C GLY A 139 -3.73 -15.09 3.79
N VAL A 140 -3.89 -14.06 2.95
CA VAL A 140 -3.37 -14.04 1.57
C VAL A 140 -1.85 -13.97 1.60
N LEU A 141 -1.18 -14.86 0.86
CA LEU A 141 0.27 -14.84 0.72
C LEU A 141 0.71 -13.60 -0.07
N VAL A 142 1.69 -12.88 0.47
CA VAL A 142 2.25 -11.67 -0.13
C VAL A 142 3.63 -11.99 -0.70
N GLU A 143 4.51 -12.56 0.12
CA GLU A 143 5.89 -12.87 -0.27
C GLU A 143 6.47 -14.01 0.58
N ASN A 144 7.38 -14.78 -0.02
CA ASN A 144 8.16 -15.81 0.65
C ASN A 144 9.66 -15.47 0.59
N PHE A 145 10.33 -15.55 1.73
CA PHE A 145 11.78 -15.38 1.83
C PHE A 145 12.43 -16.70 2.23
N ASP A 146 13.01 -17.40 1.25
CA ASP A 146 13.86 -18.56 1.53
C ASP A 146 15.11 -18.11 2.31
N ALA A 147 15.25 -18.60 3.55
CA ALA A 147 16.29 -18.19 4.48
C ALA A 147 17.71 -18.51 3.97
N ALA A 148 17.86 -19.58 3.20
CA ALA A 148 19.15 -20.03 2.70
C ALA A 148 19.57 -19.26 1.43
N SER A 149 18.62 -18.91 0.57
CA SER A 149 18.94 -18.51 -0.82
C SER A 149 18.28 -17.22 -1.33
N SER A 150 17.23 -16.70 -0.67
CA SER A 150 16.48 -15.55 -1.21
C SER A 150 17.35 -14.31 -1.36
N SER A 151 17.41 -13.70 -2.54
CA SER A 151 18.12 -12.43 -2.77
C SER A 151 17.44 -11.23 -2.09
N LEU A 152 16.20 -11.40 -1.63
CA LEU A 152 15.40 -10.40 -0.91
C LEU A 152 15.71 -10.36 0.60
N LEU A 153 16.63 -11.21 1.05
CA LEU A 153 17.07 -11.33 2.43
C LEU A 153 18.54 -10.96 2.53
N SER A 154 18.90 -10.05 3.42
CA SER A 154 20.30 -9.71 3.70
C SER A 154 20.57 -9.70 5.19
N ILE A 155 21.79 -10.11 5.57
CA ILE A 155 22.26 -10.09 6.95
C ILE A 155 23.52 -9.22 7.03
N SER A 156 23.56 -8.34 8.03
CA SER A 156 24.74 -7.53 8.36
C SER A 156 24.96 -7.55 9.88
N GLY A 157 25.92 -8.36 10.33
CA GLY A 157 26.19 -8.56 11.76
C GLY A 157 24.97 -9.10 12.50
N LYS A 158 24.33 -8.23 13.30
CA LYS A 158 23.15 -8.55 14.12
C LYS A 158 21.81 -8.22 13.45
N GLN A 159 21.83 -7.72 12.22
CA GLN A 159 20.61 -7.23 11.57
C GLN A 159 20.22 -8.12 10.39
N LEU A 160 18.93 -8.45 10.32
CA LEU A 160 18.27 -9.08 9.19
C LEU A 160 17.39 -8.05 8.48
N THR A 161 17.49 -7.97 7.16
CA THR A 161 16.62 -7.14 6.32
C THR A 161 15.90 -8.02 5.31
N LEU A 162 14.58 -7.90 5.23
CA LEU A 162 13.73 -8.50 4.21
C LEU A 162 13.14 -7.39 3.34
N ASN A 163 13.30 -7.49 2.04
CA ASN A 163 12.83 -6.50 1.07
C ASN A 163 11.79 -7.13 0.13
N PRO A 164 10.48 -6.95 0.37
CA PRO A 164 9.43 -7.46 -0.53
C PRO A 164 9.61 -6.94 -1.97
N THR A 165 9.28 -7.75 -2.97
CA THR A 165 9.47 -7.36 -4.39
C THR A 165 8.57 -6.22 -4.85
N ALA A 166 7.36 -6.13 -4.27
CA ALA A 166 6.37 -5.12 -4.59
C ALA A 166 6.05 -4.27 -3.35
N ASN A 167 5.67 -3.02 -3.59
CA ASN A 167 5.10 -2.17 -2.55
C ASN A 167 3.89 -2.88 -1.92
N LEU A 168 3.82 -2.82 -0.60
CA LEU A 168 2.69 -3.31 0.17
C LEU A 168 1.43 -2.49 -0.14
N LEU A 169 0.27 -3.08 0.07
CA LEU A 169 -1.00 -2.39 -0.08
C LEU A 169 -1.16 -1.37 1.05
N PRO A 170 -1.64 -0.15 0.76
CA PRO A 170 -1.90 0.86 1.78
C PRO A 170 -3.05 0.43 2.71
N GLY A 171 -3.02 0.90 3.96
CA GLY A 171 -4.06 0.65 4.97
C GLY A 171 -4.30 -0.83 5.30
N THR A 172 -3.33 -1.69 4.98
CA THR A 172 -3.48 -3.15 5.05
C THR A 172 -2.69 -3.70 6.22
N GLN A 173 -3.32 -4.59 6.99
CA GLN A 173 -2.66 -5.28 8.09
C GLN A 173 -1.92 -6.52 7.56
N TYR A 174 -0.66 -6.65 7.96
CA TYR A 174 0.23 -7.74 7.57
C TYR A 174 0.69 -8.55 8.77
N GLN A 175 1.01 -9.81 8.50
CA GLN A 175 1.62 -10.74 9.45
C GLN A 175 2.85 -11.40 8.81
N LEU A 176 3.99 -11.31 9.49
CA LEU A 176 5.23 -12.00 9.14
C LEU A 176 5.49 -13.14 10.13
N SER A 177 5.72 -14.34 9.60
CA SER A 177 5.97 -15.54 10.40
C SER A 177 7.33 -16.14 10.09
N PHE A 178 8.09 -16.41 11.16
CA PHE A 178 9.31 -17.21 11.13
C PHE A 178 8.99 -18.64 11.56
N VAL A 179 9.85 -19.57 11.17
CA VAL A 179 9.93 -20.93 11.70
C VAL A 179 11.32 -21.17 12.29
N ALA A 180 11.41 -22.13 13.22
CA ALA A 180 12.68 -22.51 13.83
C ALA A 180 13.73 -22.81 12.76
N GLY A 181 14.93 -22.27 12.94
CA GLY A 181 16.04 -22.48 12.01
C GLY A 181 16.09 -21.53 10.81
N ASN A 182 15.15 -20.59 10.63
CA ASN A 182 15.28 -19.53 9.61
C ASN A 182 16.52 -18.65 9.80
N VAL A 183 16.93 -18.44 11.04
CA VAL A 183 18.14 -17.69 11.40
C VAL A 183 18.95 -18.53 12.38
N VAL A 184 20.26 -18.53 12.22
CA VAL A 184 21.21 -19.12 13.16
C VAL A 184 22.20 -18.05 13.60
N ASP A 185 22.92 -18.28 14.70
CA ASP A 185 24.11 -17.47 15.03
C ASP A 185 25.36 -17.99 14.28
N THR A 186 26.51 -17.38 14.54
CA THR A 186 27.80 -17.85 13.99
C THR A 186 28.31 -19.16 14.58
N SER A 187 27.74 -19.59 15.71
CA SER A 187 28.04 -20.84 16.41
C SER A 187 27.15 -22.01 15.95
N GLY A 188 26.15 -21.72 15.12
CA GLY A 188 25.17 -22.67 14.57
C GLY A 188 23.93 -22.91 15.44
N ASN A 189 23.69 -22.13 16.50
CA ASN A 189 22.46 -22.26 17.28
C ASN A 189 21.29 -21.60 16.53
N ALA A 190 20.17 -22.29 16.46
CA ALA A 190 19.01 -21.87 15.69
C ALA A 190 18.06 -21.00 16.51
N LEU A 191 17.63 -19.88 15.93
CA LEU A 191 16.48 -19.10 16.41
C LEU A 191 15.29 -20.04 16.59
N ALA A 192 14.75 -20.09 17.81
CA ALA A 192 13.47 -20.77 18.09
C ALA A 192 12.31 -20.00 17.45
N THR A 193 11.22 -20.69 17.07
CA THR A 193 10.05 -20.06 16.44
C THR A 193 9.51 -18.91 17.32
N PRO A 194 9.63 -17.64 16.88
CA PRO A 194 9.05 -16.52 17.60
C PRO A 194 7.54 -16.40 17.32
N PRO A 195 6.80 -15.61 18.10
CA PRO A 195 5.46 -15.18 17.72
C PRO A 195 5.47 -14.46 16.36
N ALA A 196 4.34 -14.49 15.66
CA ALA A 196 4.21 -13.75 14.41
C ALA A 196 4.24 -12.23 14.65
N PHE A 197 4.95 -11.50 13.79
CA PHE A 197 5.04 -10.05 13.84
C PHE A 197 3.92 -9.44 12.99
N SER A 198 3.18 -8.48 13.53
CA SER A 198 2.10 -7.81 12.81
C SER A 198 2.35 -6.31 12.72
N PHE A 199 2.00 -5.71 11.58
CA PHE A 199 2.09 -4.27 11.35
C PHE A 199 0.97 -3.79 10.41
N LEU A 200 0.69 -2.49 10.42
CA LEU A 200 -0.28 -1.83 9.55
C LEU A 200 0.46 -0.86 8.65
N THR A 201 0.23 -0.92 7.34
CA THR A 201 0.73 0.11 6.42
C THR A 201 -0.12 1.37 6.52
N ALA A 202 0.49 2.52 6.26
CA ALA A 202 -0.25 3.78 6.17
C ALA A 202 -1.36 3.67 5.12
N GLY A 203 -2.57 4.12 5.48
CA GLY A 203 -3.65 4.26 4.53
C GLY A 203 -3.32 5.30 3.48
N VAL A 204 -3.97 5.22 2.32
CA VAL A 204 -4.09 6.41 1.47
C VAL A 204 -5.06 7.33 2.20
N ALA A 205 -4.66 8.56 2.49
CA ALA A 205 -5.62 9.58 2.88
C ALA A 205 -6.54 9.79 1.67
N MET A 206 -7.70 9.15 1.67
CA MET A 206 -8.74 9.49 0.71
C MET A 206 -9.22 10.89 1.10
N PRO A 207 -9.13 11.89 0.22
CA PRO A 207 -9.67 13.20 0.51
C PRO A 207 -11.14 13.03 0.91
N MET A 208 -11.53 13.67 2.01
CA MET A 208 -12.92 13.66 2.47
C MET A 208 -13.60 14.93 1.98
N PRO A 209 -14.90 14.87 1.57
CA PRO A 209 -15.71 16.04 1.31
C PRO A 209 -15.57 17.10 2.40
N GLY A 210 -15.04 18.26 2.03
CA GLY A 210 -14.87 19.43 2.86
C GLY A 210 -16.04 20.40 2.73
N ARG A 211 -16.21 21.22 3.76
CA ARG A 211 -17.10 22.39 3.72
C ARG A 211 -16.29 23.62 4.09
N PHE A 212 -16.13 24.53 3.15
CA PHE A 212 -15.31 25.72 3.27
C PHE A 212 -16.22 26.95 3.23
N GLU A 213 -16.14 27.79 4.26
CA GLU A 213 -16.92 29.01 4.37
C GLU A 213 -15.98 30.21 4.53
N GLY A 214 -16.24 31.26 3.75
CA GLY A 214 -15.65 32.57 3.90
C GLY A 214 -16.35 33.40 4.96
N GLY A 215 -16.12 34.71 4.92
CA GLY A 215 -16.66 35.72 5.82
C GLY A 215 -17.43 36.80 5.06
N MET A 216 -17.33 38.03 5.54
CA MET A 216 -17.99 39.20 4.93
C MET A 216 -17.02 40.05 4.10
N GLY A 217 -15.81 39.53 3.85
CA GLY A 217 -14.77 40.21 3.10
C GLY A 217 -14.37 39.37 1.88
N ASN A 218 -13.38 39.84 1.13
CA ASN A 218 -12.88 39.10 -0.03
C ASN A 218 -12.01 37.93 0.44
N ASP A 219 -12.49 36.72 0.26
CA ASP A 219 -11.87 35.49 0.72
C ASP A 219 -11.30 34.65 -0.43
N MET A 220 -10.34 33.77 -0.10
CA MET A 220 -9.79 32.78 -1.02
C MET A 220 -10.02 31.39 -0.43
N LEU A 221 -10.96 30.65 -1.01
CA LEU A 221 -11.37 29.32 -0.58
C LEU A 221 -10.77 28.29 -1.56
N MET A 222 -10.01 27.34 -1.03
CA MET A 222 -9.38 26.27 -1.80
C MET A 222 -9.89 24.92 -1.26
N GLY A 223 -10.61 24.18 -2.11
CA GLY A 223 -10.98 22.80 -1.89
C GLY A 223 -9.79 21.85 -2.03
N GLN A 224 -10.08 20.55 -1.97
CA GLN A 224 -9.10 19.47 -1.95
C GLN A 224 -9.37 18.49 -3.10
N GLY A 225 -9.30 17.18 -2.84
CA GLY A 225 -9.44 16.13 -3.86
C GLY A 225 -10.76 15.37 -3.82
N ALA A 226 -11.75 15.88 -3.08
CA ALA A 226 -13.06 15.25 -2.89
C ALA A 226 -14.17 16.21 -3.29
N ALA A 227 -15.43 15.74 -3.28
CA ALA A 227 -16.59 16.57 -3.58
C ALA A 227 -16.86 17.59 -2.45
N ASP A 228 -16.35 18.81 -2.61
CA ASP A 228 -16.36 19.84 -1.59
C ASP A 228 -17.54 20.82 -1.76
N THR A 229 -17.90 21.48 -0.66
CA THR A 229 -18.88 22.57 -0.63
C THR A 229 -18.20 23.87 -0.25
N LEU A 230 -18.23 24.86 -1.14
CA LEU A 230 -17.63 26.17 -0.95
C LEU A 230 -18.70 27.26 -0.84
N ILE A 231 -18.58 28.14 0.16
CA ILE A 231 -19.54 29.21 0.44
C ILE A 231 -18.76 30.50 0.70
N GLY A 232 -18.75 31.42 -0.29
CA GLY A 232 -18.04 32.70 -0.17
C GLY A 232 -18.63 33.61 0.91
N LEU A 233 -19.96 33.70 0.93
CA LEU A 233 -20.76 34.66 1.71
C LEU A 233 -20.64 36.09 1.15
N GLY A 234 -20.18 37.07 1.93
CA GLY A 234 -20.15 38.47 1.50
C GLY A 234 -18.76 38.86 1.05
N GLY A 235 -18.62 39.57 -0.07
CA GLY A 235 -17.30 39.97 -0.57
C GLY A 235 -17.16 39.66 -2.05
N ASN A 236 -15.97 39.89 -2.61
CA ASN A 236 -15.60 39.36 -3.91
C ASN A 236 -14.62 38.23 -3.69
N ASP A 237 -15.10 36.99 -3.81
CA ASP A 237 -14.35 35.82 -3.38
C ASP A 237 -13.68 35.09 -4.54
N THR A 238 -12.62 34.34 -4.24
CA THR A 238 -11.98 33.39 -5.15
C THR A 238 -12.20 31.99 -4.62
N LEU A 239 -12.94 31.17 -5.37
CA LEU A 239 -13.31 29.81 -5.00
C LEU A 239 -12.67 28.84 -5.99
N ASP A 240 -11.78 27.98 -5.49
CA ASP A 240 -11.20 26.88 -6.25
C ASP A 240 -11.66 25.56 -5.65
N GLY A 241 -12.45 24.74 -6.36
CA GLY A 241 -12.92 23.45 -5.83
C GLY A 241 -11.84 22.39 -5.74
N GLY A 242 -10.76 22.51 -6.53
CA GLY A 242 -9.73 21.49 -6.61
C GLY A 242 -10.12 20.32 -7.53
N ALA A 243 -9.94 19.10 -7.07
CA ALA A 243 -10.39 17.92 -7.80
C ALA A 243 -11.58 17.30 -7.09
N GLY A 244 -12.60 16.87 -7.83
CA GLY A 244 -13.79 16.34 -7.20
C GLY A 244 -15.03 16.71 -7.99
N LEU A 245 -16.18 16.58 -7.35
CA LEU A 245 -17.44 17.15 -7.82
C LEU A 245 -17.82 18.26 -6.84
N ASP A 246 -17.38 19.48 -7.14
CA ASP A 246 -17.39 20.58 -6.21
C ASP A 246 -18.61 21.48 -6.39
N THR A 247 -19.15 21.97 -5.28
CA THR A 247 -20.36 22.80 -5.24
C THR A 247 -20.08 24.15 -4.61
N ALA A 248 -20.25 25.22 -5.38
CA ALA A 248 -20.36 26.57 -4.83
C ALA A 248 -21.82 26.87 -4.45
N VAL A 249 -22.05 27.40 -3.23
CA VAL A 249 -23.39 27.66 -2.69
C VAL A 249 -23.62 29.15 -2.52
N PHE A 250 -24.75 29.62 -3.03
CA PHE A 250 -25.22 31.01 -2.97
C PHE A 250 -26.53 31.08 -2.18
N SER A 251 -26.75 32.14 -1.40
CA SER A 251 -27.86 32.17 -0.43
C SER A 251 -29.23 32.52 -1.02
N ALA A 252 -29.27 33.12 -2.22
CA ALA A 252 -30.50 33.60 -2.84
C ALA A 252 -30.90 32.81 -4.10
N MET A 253 -32.04 33.18 -4.69
CA MET A 253 -32.54 32.60 -5.93
C MET A 253 -31.62 32.92 -7.11
N LEU A 254 -31.54 32.01 -8.09
CA LEU A 254 -30.71 32.19 -9.29
C LEU A 254 -30.97 33.53 -10.00
N SER A 255 -32.23 33.98 -10.04
CA SER A 255 -32.64 35.24 -10.68
C SER A 255 -31.95 36.51 -10.16
N ARG A 256 -31.31 36.45 -8.99
CA ARG A 256 -30.54 37.56 -8.40
C ARG A 256 -29.11 37.63 -8.92
N TYR A 257 -28.60 36.55 -9.50
CA TYR A 257 -27.19 36.44 -9.87
C TYR A 257 -27.01 36.59 -11.38
N GLN A 258 -25.95 37.29 -11.76
CA GLN A 258 -25.45 37.29 -13.12
C GLN A 258 -24.26 36.34 -13.21
N ILE A 259 -24.37 35.32 -14.06
CA ILE A 259 -23.34 34.29 -14.26
C ILE A 259 -22.69 34.48 -15.62
N VAL A 260 -21.36 34.58 -15.65
CA VAL A 260 -20.57 34.72 -16.87
C VAL A 260 -19.46 33.70 -16.84
N ARG A 261 -19.38 32.84 -17.85
CA ARG A 261 -18.24 31.93 -18.03
C ARG A 261 -17.23 32.55 -19.01
N SER A 262 -15.94 32.52 -18.65
CA SER A 262 -14.84 32.98 -19.49
C SER A 262 -13.67 32.00 -19.38
N GLY A 263 -13.56 31.09 -20.36
CA GLY A 263 -12.61 29.98 -20.28
C GLY A 263 -13.03 29.00 -19.18
N ASP A 264 -12.10 28.71 -18.27
CA ASP A 264 -12.31 27.81 -17.13
C ASP A 264 -12.84 28.52 -15.88
N THR A 265 -12.93 29.85 -15.92
CA THR A 265 -13.43 30.65 -14.80
C THR A 265 -14.91 30.96 -15.00
N ILE A 266 -15.70 30.78 -13.94
CA ILE A 266 -17.08 31.25 -13.84
C ILE A 266 -17.08 32.47 -12.90
N THR A 267 -17.63 33.58 -13.35
CA THR A 267 -17.89 34.75 -12.51
C THR A 267 -19.36 34.77 -12.11
N VAL A 268 -19.65 34.87 -10.81
CA VAL A 268 -21.01 34.96 -10.27
C VAL A 268 -21.14 36.29 -9.55
N GLN A 269 -22.01 37.17 -10.03
CA GLN A 269 -22.22 38.49 -9.46
C GLN A 269 -23.61 38.61 -8.83
N ASP A 270 -23.68 38.96 -7.56
CA ASP A 270 -24.93 39.31 -6.88
C ASP A 270 -25.38 40.72 -7.31
N SER A 271 -26.57 40.82 -7.91
CA SER A 271 -27.14 42.09 -8.39
C SER A 271 -27.43 43.11 -7.29
N THR A 272 -27.53 42.71 -6.02
CA THR A 272 -27.66 43.66 -4.90
C THR A 272 -26.32 43.95 -4.23
N GLY A 273 -25.26 43.24 -4.60
CA GLY A 273 -23.93 43.34 -4.01
C GLY A 273 -23.80 42.83 -2.57
N ALA A 274 -24.74 42.02 -2.05
CA ALA A 274 -24.61 41.49 -0.69
C ALA A 274 -23.56 40.37 -0.62
N GLU A 275 -23.49 39.55 -1.67
CA GLU A 275 -22.46 38.52 -1.91
C GLU A 275 -21.44 38.94 -2.97
N GLY A 276 -21.36 40.25 -3.28
CA GLY A 276 -20.40 40.83 -4.22
C GLY A 276 -20.27 40.10 -5.58
N THR A 277 -19.04 39.79 -5.98
CA THR A 277 -18.70 39.20 -7.28
C THR A 277 -17.59 38.19 -7.14
N ASP A 278 -17.94 36.92 -7.30
CA ASP A 278 -17.06 35.79 -7.06
C ASP A 278 -16.45 35.25 -8.35
N SER A 279 -15.22 34.75 -8.23
CA SER A 279 -14.47 34.08 -9.28
C SER A 279 -14.25 32.61 -8.92
N LEU A 280 -14.83 31.71 -9.72
CA LEU A 280 -14.87 30.28 -9.46
C LEU A 280 -14.03 29.52 -10.49
N SER A 281 -13.19 28.60 -10.03
CA SER A 281 -12.44 27.63 -10.85
C SER A 281 -12.61 26.23 -10.29
N ASN A 282 -12.57 25.21 -11.16
CA ASN A 282 -12.77 23.81 -10.76
C ASN A 282 -14.04 23.61 -9.90
N ILE A 283 -15.16 24.20 -10.34
CA ILE A 283 -16.47 24.06 -9.71
C ILE A 283 -17.43 23.48 -10.75
N GLU A 284 -17.98 22.30 -10.47
CA GLU A 284 -18.89 21.60 -11.36
C GLU A 284 -20.35 21.95 -11.10
N ARG A 285 -20.69 22.43 -9.89
CA ARG A 285 -22.07 22.73 -9.47
C ARG A 285 -22.17 24.11 -8.83
N LEU A 286 -23.15 24.88 -9.28
CA LEU A 286 -23.63 26.05 -8.55
C LEU A 286 -24.99 25.73 -7.94
N LYS A 287 -25.14 25.99 -6.64
CA LYS A 287 -26.37 25.77 -5.90
C LYS A 287 -26.96 27.09 -5.42
N PHE A 288 -28.18 27.37 -5.86
CA PHE A 288 -28.98 28.51 -5.43
C PHE A 288 -30.14 28.03 -4.54
N GLN A 289 -30.94 28.97 -4.05
CA GLN A 289 -32.08 28.66 -3.19
C GLN A 289 -33.16 27.84 -3.89
N ASP A 290 -33.39 28.10 -5.17
CA ASP A 290 -34.49 27.55 -5.97
C ASP A 290 -34.05 26.47 -6.95
N GLU A 291 -32.80 26.49 -7.41
CA GLU A 291 -32.28 25.54 -8.39
C GLU A 291 -30.76 25.42 -8.37
N CYS A 292 -30.23 24.51 -9.19
CA CYS A 292 -28.80 24.32 -9.39
C CYS A 292 -28.43 24.42 -10.87
N ILE A 293 -27.15 24.68 -11.14
CA ILE A 293 -26.56 24.66 -12.49
C ILE A 293 -25.35 23.75 -12.47
N ALA A 294 -25.22 22.87 -13.46
CA ALA A 294 -24.07 21.99 -13.64
C ALA A 294 -23.21 22.40 -14.85
N PHE A 295 -21.88 22.49 -14.66
CA PHE A 295 -20.91 22.98 -15.66
C PHE A 295 -19.94 21.91 -16.19
N ASP A 296 -20.00 20.67 -15.72
CA ASP A 296 -19.20 19.53 -16.20
C ASP A 296 -19.75 18.94 -17.51
N LEU A 297 -19.72 19.73 -18.60
CA LEU A 297 -20.24 19.30 -19.90
C LEU A 297 -19.36 18.23 -20.59
N ASP A 298 -18.12 18.10 -20.16
CA ASP A 298 -17.25 16.96 -20.51
C ASP A 298 -17.48 15.75 -19.59
N GLY A 299 -18.25 15.92 -18.51
CA GLY A 299 -18.59 14.91 -17.50
C GLY A 299 -20.08 14.53 -17.48
N ASN A 300 -20.66 14.53 -16.28
CA ASN A 300 -21.99 14.00 -16.02
C ASN A 300 -23.09 14.91 -16.56
N ALA A 301 -22.96 16.24 -16.47
CA ALA A 301 -23.96 17.15 -17.06
C ALA A 301 -24.05 17.00 -18.58
N GLY A 302 -22.92 16.88 -19.28
CA GLY A 302 -22.93 16.65 -20.72
C GLY A 302 -23.56 15.31 -21.08
N THR A 303 -23.22 14.26 -20.32
CA THR A 303 -23.80 12.93 -20.52
C THR A 303 -25.31 12.93 -20.29
N ALA A 304 -25.79 13.58 -19.22
CA ALA A 304 -27.21 13.77 -18.96
C ALA A 304 -27.90 14.51 -20.11
N ALA A 305 -27.37 15.65 -20.54
CA ALA A 305 -27.95 16.45 -21.64
C ALA A 305 -28.04 15.65 -22.95
N ARG A 306 -26.96 14.93 -23.31
CA ARG A 306 -26.90 14.11 -24.54
C ARG A 306 -27.94 12.99 -24.52
N ILE A 307 -28.06 12.27 -23.41
CA ILE A 307 -29.00 11.16 -23.27
C ILE A 307 -30.45 11.67 -23.25
N LEU A 308 -30.73 12.73 -22.48
CA LEU A 308 -32.05 13.35 -22.44
C LEU A 308 -32.46 13.85 -23.83
N GLY A 309 -31.57 14.56 -24.54
CA GLY A 309 -31.83 15.04 -25.89
C GLY A 309 -32.20 13.94 -26.87
N ALA A 310 -31.44 12.84 -26.88
CA ALA A 310 -31.67 11.75 -27.84
C ALA A 310 -32.91 10.91 -27.50
N ILE A 311 -33.18 10.64 -26.23
CA ILE A 311 -34.20 9.66 -25.81
C ILE A 311 -35.52 10.33 -25.40
N ALA A 312 -35.44 11.47 -24.72
CA ALA A 312 -36.60 12.22 -24.25
C ALA A 312 -36.92 13.44 -25.14
N GLY A 313 -36.07 13.73 -26.13
CA GLY A 313 -36.18 14.88 -27.02
C GLY A 313 -35.44 16.11 -26.47
N SER A 314 -35.04 17.03 -27.35
CA SER A 314 -34.24 18.21 -26.97
C SER A 314 -34.94 19.12 -25.94
N ALA A 315 -36.26 19.23 -25.99
CA ALA A 315 -37.04 19.98 -25.00
C ALA A 315 -36.89 19.41 -23.56
N ALA A 316 -36.61 18.12 -23.41
CA ALA A 316 -36.42 17.48 -22.11
C ALA A 316 -35.13 17.92 -21.41
N VAL A 317 -34.15 18.46 -22.15
CA VAL A 317 -32.91 19.01 -21.56
C VAL A 317 -33.21 20.24 -20.70
N GLN A 318 -34.29 20.97 -21.01
CA GLN A 318 -34.76 22.12 -20.22
C GLN A 318 -35.67 21.72 -19.05
N ASN A 319 -36.03 20.43 -18.95
CA ASN A 319 -36.80 19.92 -17.81
C ASN A 319 -35.83 19.67 -16.64
N LYS A 320 -35.82 20.60 -15.68
CA LYS A 320 -34.92 20.59 -14.53
C LYS A 320 -35.09 19.35 -13.63
N GLU A 321 -36.29 18.76 -13.57
CA GLU A 321 -36.50 17.51 -12.82
C GLU A 321 -35.81 16.33 -13.52
N TYR A 322 -35.93 16.25 -14.85
CA TYR A 322 -35.28 15.18 -15.63
C TYR A 322 -33.77 15.33 -15.61
N ALA A 323 -33.26 16.55 -15.78
CA ALA A 323 -31.83 16.86 -15.63
C ALA A 323 -31.34 16.45 -14.23
N GLY A 324 -32.10 16.77 -13.19
CA GLY A 324 -31.75 16.43 -11.80
C GLY A 324 -31.70 14.94 -11.52
N ILE A 325 -32.68 14.19 -12.03
CA ILE A 325 -32.69 12.72 -11.92
C ILE A 325 -31.50 12.12 -12.65
N ALA A 326 -31.26 12.53 -13.91
CA ALA A 326 -30.16 12.01 -14.70
C ALA A 326 -28.80 12.29 -14.04
N LEU A 327 -28.57 13.53 -13.60
CA LEU A 327 -27.38 13.93 -12.87
C LEU A 327 -27.20 13.14 -11.57
N SER A 328 -28.26 13.03 -10.74
CA SER A 328 -28.18 12.28 -9.47
C SER A 328 -27.77 10.82 -9.66
N LEU A 329 -28.24 10.17 -10.74
CA LEU A 329 -27.89 8.80 -11.05
C LEU A 329 -26.43 8.68 -11.53
N LEU A 330 -25.99 9.56 -12.44
CA LEU A 330 -24.61 9.58 -12.93
C LEU A 330 -23.60 9.91 -11.83
N ASP A 331 -23.92 10.90 -10.97
CA ASP A 331 -23.07 11.30 -9.85
C ASP A 331 -22.96 10.18 -8.79
N LYS A 332 -23.92 9.26 -8.74
CA LYS A 332 -23.87 8.01 -7.93
C LYS A 332 -23.15 6.85 -8.60
N GLY A 333 -22.56 7.07 -9.78
CA GLY A 333 -21.76 6.10 -10.51
C GLY A 333 -22.53 5.26 -11.54
N MET A 334 -23.79 5.60 -11.86
CA MET A 334 -24.49 4.96 -12.97
C MET A 334 -23.77 5.25 -14.28
N SER A 335 -23.61 4.24 -15.14
CA SER A 335 -23.02 4.44 -16.47
C SER A 335 -23.99 5.15 -17.43
N ALA A 336 -23.43 5.77 -18.48
CA ALA A 336 -24.21 6.37 -19.56
C ALA A 336 -25.17 5.35 -20.23
N GLU A 337 -24.74 4.10 -20.38
CA GLU A 337 -25.55 3.03 -20.96
C GLU A 337 -26.74 2.65 -20.05
N GLU A 338 -26.51 2.54 -18.73
CA GLU A 338 -27.58 2.27 -17.76
C GLU A 338 -28.57 3.42 -17.67
N LEU A 339 -28.08 4.67 -17.71
CA LEU A 339 -28.95 5.84 -17.75
C LEU A 339 -29.78 5.85 -19.04
N ALA A 340 -29.19 5.57 -20.20
CA ALA A 340 -29.90 5.47 -21.46
C ALA A 340 -30.97 4.36 -21.43
N ASN A 341 -30.65 3.18 -20.91
CA ASN A 341 -31.63 2.10 -20.72
C ASN A 341 -32.78 2.52 -19.78
N THR A 342 -32.46 3.22 -18.70
CA THR A 342 -33.46 3.76 -17.76
C THR A 342 -34.40 4.74 -18.47
N ALA A 343 -33.84 5.69 -19.23
CA ALA A 343 -34.61 6.65 -20.01
C ALA A 343 -35.48 5.97 -21.07
N LEU A 344 -34.95 4.97 -21.79
CA LEU A 344 -35.71 4.20 -22.78
C LEU A 344 -36.88 3.44 -22.15
N ASN A 345 -36.67 2.83 -20.99
CA ASN A 345 -37.72 2.13 -20.26
C ASN A 345 -38.86 3.08 -19.89
N VAL A 346 -38.53 4.27 -19.37
CA VAL A 346 -39.51 5.31 -19.05
C VAL A 346 -40.27 5.77 -20.30
N MET A 347 -39.55 6.12 -21.37
CA MET A 347 -40.15 6.71 -22.58
C MET A 347 -40.97 5.71 -23.41
N LEU A 348 -40.64 4.41 -23.33
CA LEU A 348 -41.37 3.34 -24.02
C LEU A 348 -42.41 2.64 -23.12
N GLY A 349 -42.64 3.14 -21.90
CA GLY A 349 -43.63 2.57 -20.98
C GLY A 349 -43.33 1.14 -20.54
N GLY A 350 -42.05 0.79 -20.38
CA GLY A 350 -41.58 -0.53 -19.94
C GLY A 350 -41.51 -1.61 -21.01
N ASN A 351 -42.10 -1.39 -22.21
CA ASN A 351 -42.04 -2.34 -23.32
C ASN A 351 -40.95 -1.96 -24.33
N VAL A 352 -39.69 -2.21 -23.96
CA VAL A 352 -38.52 -1.86 -24.78
C VAL A 352 -38.33 -2.92 -25.88
N THR A 353 -38.78 -2.64 -27.09
CA THR A 353 -38.55 -3.47 -28.29
C THR A 353 -37.54 -2.81 -29.23
N SER A 354 -36.81 -3.60 -30.03
CA SER A 354 -35.82 -3.08 -30.99
C SER A 354 -36.43 -2.03 -31.93
N THR A 355 -37.60 -2.33 -32.50
CA THR A 355 -38.35 -1.38 -33.34
C THR A 355 -38.72 -0.11 -32.59
N GLY A 356 -39.22 -0.23 -31.35
CA GLY A 356 -39.61 0.93 -30.54
C GLY A 356 -38.44 1.85 -30.21
N VAL A 357 -37.28 1.28 -29.86
CA VAL A 357 -36.05 2.04 -29.60
C VAL A 357 -35.62 2.83 -30.83
N VAL A 358 -35.52 2.17 -32.00
CA VAL A 358 -35.07 2.83 -33.23
C VAL A 358 -36.06 3.93 -33.65
N GLN A 359 -37.37 3.66 -33.59
CA GLN A 359 -38.39 4.65 -33.94
C GLN A 359 -38.36 5.86 -33.00
N LEU A 360 -38.20 5.66 -31.70
CA LEU A 360 -38.12 6.75 -30.72
C LEU A 360 -36.91 7.66 -31.00
N LEU A 361 -35.72 7.07 -31.18
CA LEU A 361 -34.50 7.83 -31.43
C LEU A 361 -34.59 8.62 -32.74
N PHE A 362 -35.09 8.02 -33.82
CA PHE A 362 -35.30 8.73 -35.10
C PHE A 362 -36.34 9.84 -34.98
N GLN A 363 -37.42 9.63 -34.22
CA GLN A 363 -38.42 10.66 -34.01
C GLN A 363 -37.84 11.87 -33.27
N ASN A 364 -36.99 11.66 -32.27
CA ASN A 364 -36.38 12.76 -31.49
C ASN A 364 -35.24 13.46 -32.24
N LEU A 365 -34.41 12.69 -32.96
CA LEU A 365 -33.24 13.23 -33.65
C LEU A 365 -33.60 13.79 -35.03
N VAL A 366 -34.36 13.04 -35.84
CA VAL A 366 -34.64 13.41 -37.24
C VAL A 366 -35.98 14.12 -37.37
N GLY A 367 -36.90 13.92 -36.42
CA GLY A 367 -38.26 14.45 -36.49
C GLY A 367 -39.22 13.59 -37.34
N SER A 368 -38.74 12.47 -37.88
CA SER A 368 -39.51 11.55 -38.72
C SER A 368 -39.16 10.09 -38.43
N ALA A 369 -40.04 9.17 -38.83
CA ALA A 369 -39.75 7.73 -38.77
C ALA A 369 -38.51 7.36 -39.63
N PRO A 370 -37.75 6.32 -39.23
CA PRO A 370 -36.65 5.82 -40.03
C PRO A 370 -37.13 5.25 -41.36
N ASP A 371 -36.31 5.35 -42.40
CA ASP A 371 -36.53 4.58 -43.62
C ASP A 371 -36.40 3.07 -43.36
N ALA A 372 -36.90 2.25 -44.29
CA ALA A 372 -36.94 0.79 -44.11
C ALA A 372 -35.55 0.14 -43.99
N ALA A 373 -34.52 0.70 -44.63
CA ALA A 373 -33.17 0.16 -44.58
C ALA A 373 -32.50 0.50 -43.24
N SER A 374 -32.61 1.75 -42.79
CA SER A 374 -32.14 2.22 -41.49
C SER A 374 -32.82 1.46 -40.34
N LEU A 375 -34.14 1.28 -40.42
CA LEU A 375 -34.89 0.50 -39.44
C LEU A 375 -34.36 -0.93 -39.37
N ALA A 376 -34.29 -1.64 -40.50
CA ALA A 376 -33.84 -3.03 -40.55
C ALA A 376 -32.38 -3.21 -40.07
N LEU A 377 -31.50 -2.24 -40.37
CA LEU A 377 -30.11 -2.26 -39.94
C LEU A 377 -30.01 -2.22 -38.41
N TYR A 378 -30.59 -1.22 -37.78
CA TYR A 378 -30.47 -1.01 -36.33
C TYR A 378 -31.26 -2.04 -35.53
N THR A 379 -32.48 -2.41 -35.95
CA THR A 379 -33.22 -3.47 -35.25
C THR A 379 -32.48 -4.79 -35.35
N GLY A 380 -31.89 -5.11 -36.50
CA GLY A 380 -31.09 -6.31 -36.68
C GLY A 380 -29.87 -6.36 -35.76
N MET A 381 -29.18 -5.24 -35.54
CA MET A 381 -28.06 -5.15 -34.59
C MET A 381 -28.51 -5.38 -33.14
N LEU A 382 -29.65 -4.78 -32.74
CA LEU A 382 -30.24 -4.97 -31.42
C LEU A 382 -30.67 -6.44 -31.19
N ASP A 383 -31.36 -7.03 -32.16
CA ASP A 383 -31.90 -8.39 -32.07
C ASP A 383 -30.78 -9.46 -32.01
N ARG A 384 -29.64 -9.19 -32.66
CA ARG A 384 -28.45 -10.06 -32.61
C ARG A 384 -27.56 -9.81 -31.38
N GLY A 385 -27.85 -8.80 -30.57
CA GLY A 385 -27.03 -8.42 -29.42
C GLY A 385 -25.67 -7.82 -29.79
N GLU A 386 -25.50 -7.35 -31.02
CA GLU A 386 -24.30 -6.63 -31.48
C GLU A 386 -24.22 -5.22 -30.88
N LEU A 387 -25.40 -4.67 -30.54
CA LEU A 387 -25.56 -3.39 -29.86
C LEU A 387 -26.68 -3.54 -28.82
N SER A 388 -26.49 -3.03 -27.62
CA SER A 388 -27.57 -2.92 -26.64
C SER A 388 -28.46 -1.70 -26.93
N ALA A 389 -29.68 -1.68 -26.41
CA ALA A 389 -30.56 -0.52 -26.55
C ALA A 389 -29.96 0.74 -25.92
N GLY A 390 -29.36 0.61 -24.73
CA GLY A 390 -28.64 1.70 -24.06
C GLY A 390 -27.43 2.17 -24.86
N GLN A 391 -26.65 1.27 -25.46
CA GLN A 391 -25.53 1.65 -26.34
C GLN A 391 -26.01 2.44 -27.56
N LEU A 392 -27.11 2.01 -28.19
CA LEU A 392 -27.70 2.78 -29.29
C LEU A 392 -28.16 4.16 -28.83
N GLY A 393 -28.75 4.27 -27.63
CA GLY A 393 -29.14 5.55 -27.03
C GLY A 393 -27.94 6.48 -26.77
N VAL A 394 -26.82 5.94 -26.28
CA VAL A 394 -25.59 6.71 -26.08
C VAL A 394 -24.98 7.16 -27.42
N LEU A 395 -24.94 6.27 -28.42
CA LEU A 395 -24.47 6.64 -29.77
C LEU A 395 -25.32 7.75 -30.38
N ALA A 396 -26.64 7.62 -30.28
CA ALA A 396 -27.60 8.65 -30.70
C ALA A 396 -27.35 9.99 -29.98
N GLY A 397 -27.10 9.94 -28.67
CA GLY A 397 -26.76 11.10 -27.84
C GLY A 397 -25.51 11.86 -28.29
N ASN A 398 -24.53 11.16 -28.89
CA ASN A 398 -23.26 11.74 -29.34
C ASN A 398 -23.27 12.20 -30.82
N THR A 399 -24.39 12.05 -31.53
CA THR A 399 -24.48 12.52 -32.92
C THR A 399 -24.44 14.04 -33.01
N ASP A 400 -23.79 14.59 -34.05
CA ASP A 400 -23.74 16.04 -34.30
C ASP A 400 -25.15 16.67 -34.33
N MET A 401 -26.13 15.92 -34.86
CA MET A 401 -27.53 16.32 -34.89
C MET A 401 -28.09 16.54 -33.48
N ASN A 402 -27.87 15.59 -32.56
CA ASN A 402 -28.31 15.74 -31.18
C ASN A 402 -27.58 16.92 -30.50
N LEU A 403 -26.26 17.01 -30.67
CA LEU A 403 -25.45 18.07 -30.09
C LEU A 403 -25.92 19.47 -30.52
N GLN A 404 -26.34 19.62 -31.78
CA GLN A 404 -26.98 20.84 -32.27
C GLN A 404 -28.37 21.06 -31.68
N HIS A 405 -29.21 20.01 -31.63
CA HIS A 405 -30.58 20.12 -31.12
C HIS A 405 -30.65 20.51 -29.65
N ILE A 406 -29.70 20.07 -28.83
CA ILE A 406 -29.63 20.40 -27.40
C ILE A 406 -28.82 21.67 -27.12
N ASP A 407 -28.27 22.32 -28.16
CA ASP A 407 -27.36 23.45 -28.05
C ASP A 407 -26.23 23.20 -27.04
N ILE A 408 -25.46 22.13 -27.24
CA ILE A 408 -24.39 21.76 -26.29
C ILE A 408 -23.36 22.88 -26.11
N VAL A 409 -23.15 23.71 -27.13
CA VAL A 409 -22.26 24.88 -27.07
C VAL A 409 -22.85 25.96 -26.17
N GLY A 410 -24.15 26.25 -26.27
CA GLY A 410 -24.84 27.12 -25.33
C GLY A 410 -24.83 26.58 -23.90
N LEU A 411 -25.04 25.27 -23.71
CA LEU A 411 -24.93 24.62 -22.40
C LEU A 411 -23.51 24.70 -21.83
N ALA A 412 -22.46 24.65 -22.65
CA ALA A 412 -21.10 24.85 -22.18
C ALA A 412 -20.85 26.28 -21.64
N GLN A 413 -21.63 27.26 -22.11
CA GLN A 413 -21.54 28.65 -21.62
C GLN A 413 -22.44 28.92 -20.40
N HIS A 414 -23.62 28.32 -20.35
CA HIS A 414 -24.65 28.63 -19.36
C HIS A 414 -24.89 27.55 -18.30
N GLY A 415 -24.33 26.35 -18.52
CA GLY A 415 -24.55 25.17 -17.71
C GLY A 415 -25.92 24.52 -17.94
N LEU A 416 -26.08 23.30 -17.39
CA LEU A 416 -27.34 22.57 -17.37
C LEU A 416 -28.09 22.88 -16.07
N GLY A 417 -29.23 23.57 -16.17
CA GLY A 417 -30.10 23.85 -15.03
C GLY A 417 -30.84 22.59 -14.54
N TYR A 418 -30.88 22.36 -13.24
CA TYR A 418 -31.50 21.18 -12.65
C TYR A 418 -32.08 21.42 -11.25
N LEU A 419 -33.02 20.56 -10.84
CA LEU A 419 -33.50 20.48 -9.46
C LEU A 419 -32.84 19.30 -8.74
N PRO A 420 -32.24 19.49 -7.55
CA PRO A 420 -31.62 18.39 -6.82
C PRO A 420 -32.67 17.36 -6.39
N VAL A 421 -32.34 16.08 -6.55
CA VAL A 421 -33.16 14.96 -6.06
C VAL A 421 -32.75 14.68 -4.60
N GLY A 422 -33.75 14.61 -3.72
CA GLY A 422 -33.57 14.44 -2.26
C GLY A 422 -32.97 13.12 -1.82
#